data_AF-A0A925BNC7-F1
#
_entry.id   AF-A0A925BNC7-F1
#
_cell.length_a   1.000
_cell.length_b   1.000
_cell.length_c   1.000
_cell.angle_alpha   90.00
_cell.angle_beta   90.00
_cell.angle_gamma   90.00
#
_symmetry.space_group_name_H-M   'P 1'
#
loop_
_entity.id
_entity.type
_entity.pdbx_description
1 polymer ?
#
loop_
_entity_poly.entity_id
_entity_poly.type
_entity_poly.pdbx_seq_one_letter_code
_entity_poly.pdbx_strand_id
1 'polypeptide(L)'
;MNNPSSIDVETKQLMDEIYISKVLRARQRTPGEKMLDGPRLFAMGCLMMRNGIRWQFPDYTKEQVEAELVRRLAIRRQIDEAGIYQDAGVLDE
;
A
#
# COMPACT_ATOMS: atom_id res chain seq x y z
N MET A 1 1.36 -8.09 -36.44
CA MET A 1 0.63 -8.34 -35.18
C MET A 1 1.66 -8.82 -34.16
N ASN A 2 2.22 -7.93 -33.34
CA ASN A 2 3.16 -8.31 -32.28
C ASN A 2 2.37 -8.42 -30.99
N ASN A 3 2.39 -9.60 -30.36
CA ASN A 3 1.78 -9.85 -29.06
C ASN A 3 2.66 -9.21 -27.96
N PRO A 4 2.22 -8.15 -27.25
CA PRO A 4 3.05 -7.47 -26.26
C PRO A 4 3.09 -8.18 -24.90
N SER A 5 2.62 -9.42 -24.80
CA SER A 5 2.31 -10.06 -23.50
C SER A 5 3.29 -11.11 -23.00
N SER A 6 4.46 -11.29 -23.62
CA SER A 6 5.51 -12.15 -23.03
C SER A 6 6.52 -11.30 -22.27
N ILE A 7 6.45 -11.32 -20.94
CA ILE A 7 7.57 -10.90 -20.09
C ILE A 7 8.78 -11.73 -20.51
N ASP A 8 9.88 -11.07 -20.86
CA ASP A 8 11.11 -11.75 -21.28
C ASP A 8 11.72 -12.54 -20.10
N VAL A 9 12.60 -13.50 -20.42
CA VAL A 9 13.17 -14.42 -19.44
C VAL A 9 13.96 -13.69 -18.36
N GLU A 10 14.66 -12.61 -18.71
CA GLU A 10 15.49 -11.84 -17.79
C GLU A 10 14.62 -11.07 -16.80
N THR A 11 13.56 -10.39 -17.28
CA THR A 11 12.58 -9.73 -16.42
C THR A 11 11.90 -10.73 -15.48
N LYS A 12 11.55 -11.92 -15.97
CA LYS A 12 10.96 -12.97 -15.12
C LYS A 12 11.92 -13.43 -14.01
N GLN A 13 13.19 -13.68 -14.35
CA GLN A 13 14.20 -14.09 -13.38
C GLN A 13 14.40 -13.01 -12.29
N LEU A 14 14.47 -11.74 -12.70
CA LEU A 14 14.58 -10.62 -11.75
C LEU A 14 13.36 -10.54 -10.81
N MET A 15 12.15 -10.76 -11.31
CA MET A 15 10.94 -10.79 -10.48
C MET A 15 11.00 -11.92 -9.45
N ASP A 16 11.44 -13.11 -9.84
CA ASP A 16 11.59 -14.27 -8.96
C ASP A 16 12.64 -14.00 -7.86
N GLU A 17 13.78 -13.40 -8.21
CA GLU A 17 14.82 -13.01 -7.25
C GLU A 17 14.32 -11.98 -6.23
N ILE A 18 13.60 -10.96 -6.70
CA ILE A 18 12.98 -9.95 -5.84
C ILE A 18 11.96 -10.60 -4.90
N TYR A 19 11.14 -11.52 -5.41
CA TYR A 19 10.15 -12.25 -4.63
C TYR A 19 10.82 -13.09 -3.53
N ILE A 20 11.81 -13.91 -3.87
CA ILE A 20 12.55 -14.75 -2.91
C ILE A 20 13.19 -13.88 -1.84
N SER A 21 13.85 -12.78 -2.22
CA SER A 21 14.46 -11.82 -1.29
C SER A 21 13.44 -11.20 -0.32
N LYS A 22 12.23 -10.87 -0.80
CA LYS A 22 11.14 -10.36 0.06
C LYS A 22 10.65 -11.44 1.03
N VAL A 23 10.45 -12.67 0.57
CA VAL A 23 10.01 -13.80 1.39
C VAL A 23 11.02 -14.12 2.49
N LEU A 24 12.31 -14.20 2.16
CA LEU A 24 13.36 -14.50 3.14
C LEU A 24 13.43 -13.41 4.22
N ARG A 25 13.37 -12.14 3.84
CA ARG A 25 13.30 -11.02 4.80
C ARG A 25 12.09 -11.11 5.71
N ALA A 26 10.91 -11.41 5.16
CA ALA A 26 9.69 -11.57 5.94
C ALA A 26 9.79 -12.77 6.91
N ARG A 27 10.40 -13.88 6.48
CA ARG A 27 10.59 -15.08 7.33
C ARG A 27 11.54 -14.85 8.50
N GLN A 28 12.55 -13.99 8.34
CA GLN A 28 13.50 -13.66 9.40
C GLN A 28 12.93 -12.75 10.50
N ARG A 29 11.81 -12.08 10.25
CA ARG A 29 11.16 -11.21 11.25
C ARG A 29 10.45 -12.02 12.32
N THR A 30 10.60 -11.57 13.56
CA THR A 30 9.86 -12.11 14.71
C THR A 30 8.35 -11.87 14.56
N PRO A 31 7.48 -12.66 15.23
CA PRO A 31 6.05 -12.42 15.23
C PRO A 31 5.66 -11.00 15.67
N GLY A 32 6.36 -10.45 16.67
CA GLY A 32 6.13 -9.07 17.13
C GLY A 32 6.48 -8.02 16.08
N GLU A 33 7.57 -8.22 15.33
CA GLU A 33 7.93 -7.31 14.23
C GLU A 33 6.93 -7.37 13.08
N LYS A 34 6.44 -8.57 12.74
CA LYS A 34 5.40 -8.76 11.71
C LYS A 34 4.09 -8.06 12.10
N MET A 35 3.68 -8.16 13.37
CA MET A 35 2.50 -7.48 13.89
C MET A 35 2.59 -5.95 13.69
N LEU A 36 3.79 -5.38 13.79
CA LEU A 36 4.02 -3.94 13.61
C LEU A 36 4.09 -3.50 12.15
N ASP A 37 4.17 -4.41 11.18
CA ASP A 37 4.28 -4.04 9.78
C ASP A 37 3.01 -3.38 9.24
N GLY A 38 1.83 -3.85 9.65
CA GLY A 38 0.55 -3.21 9.31
C GLY A 38 0.51 -1.73 9.74
N PRO A 39 0.67 -1.41 11.04
CA PRO A 39 0.72 -0.03 11.52
C PRO A 39 1.81 0.83 10.85
N ARG A 40 2.99 0.28 10.57
CA ARG A 40 4.07 1.00 9.88
C ARG A 40 3.72 1.33 8.44
N LEU A 41 3.15 0.37 7.71
CA LEU A 41 2.68 0.57 6.34
C LEU A 41 1.55 1.60 6.30
N PHE A 42 0.62 1.55 7.26
CA PHE A 42 -0.44 2.54 7.38
C PHE A 42 0.11 3.95 7.63
N ALA A 43 1.08 4.09 8.54
CA ALA A 43 1.73 5.37 8.80
C ALA A 43 2.44 5.92 7.55
N MET A 44 3.11 5.05 6.79
CA MET A 44 3.75 5.40 5.52
C MET A 44 2.72 5.86 4.48
N GLY A 45 1.60 5.14 4.34
CA GLY A 45 0.50 5.53 3.45
C GLY A 45 -0.08 6.89 3.83
N CYS A 46 -0.30 7.15 5.12
CA CYS A 46 -0.73 8.45 5.61
C CYS A 46 0.28 9.56 5.29
N LEU A 47 1.59 9.29 5.37
CA LEU A 47 2.63 10.26 5.00
C LEU A 47 2.55 10.60 3.50
N MET A 48 2.44 9.59 2.64
CA MET A 48 2.29 9.78 1.19
C MET A 48 1.03 10.58 0.87
N MET A 49 -0.10 10.28 1.54
CA MET A 49 -1.36 10.98 1.34
C MET A 49 -1.26 12.45 1.75
N ARG A 50 -0.59 12.78 2.87
CA ARG A 50 -0.33 14.18 3.25
C ARG A 50 0.46 14.93 2.18
N ASN A 51 1.47 14.30 1.61
CA ASN A 51 2.25 14.92 0.53
C ASN A 51 1.39 15.15 -0.71
N GLY A 52 0.53 14.20 -1.07
CA GLY A 52 -0.45 14.36 -2.14
C GLY A 52 -1.46 15.49 -1.87
N ILE A 53 -1.95 15.62 -0.63
CA ILE A 53 -2.85 16.70 -0.23
C ILE A 53 -2.17 18.06 -0.35
N ARG A 54 -0.93 18.21 0.14
CA ARG A 54 -0.16 19.46 0.00
C ARG A 54 0.08 19.84 -1.46
N TRP A 55 0.32 18.84 -2.31
CA TRP A 55 0.47 19.08 -3.74
C TRP A 55 -0.84 19.52 -4.41
N GLN A 56 -1.97 18.94 -4.01
CA GLN A 56 -3.31 19.31 -4.52
C GLN A 56 -3.80 20.67 -3.99
N PHE A 57 -3.43 21.01 -2.75
CA PHE A 57 -3.84 22.24 -2.06
C PHE A 57 -2.62 22.95 -1.46
N PRO A 58 -1.85 23.71 -2.26
CA PRO A 58 -0.62 24.35 -1.82
C PRO A 58 -0.82 25.35 -0.67
N ASP A 59 -2.00 25.96 -0.56
CA ASP A 59 -2.32 26.99 0.43
C ASP A 59 -2.82 26.42 1.76
N TYR A 60 -2.97 25.10 1.89
CA TYR A 60 -3.44 24.50 3.12
C TYR A 60 -2.41 24.62 4.25
N THR A 61 -2.89 25.03 5.43
CA THR A 61 -2.09 24.90 6.66
C THR A 61 -1.89 23.43 7.02
N LYS A 62 -0.97 23.15 7.93
CA LYS A 62 -0.74 21.79 8.43
C LYS A 62 -2.02 21.18 9.00
N GLU A 63 -2.79 21.95 9.75
CA GLU A 63 -4.05 21.53 10.37
C GLU A 63 -5.11 21.19 9.32
N GLN A 64 -5.18 21.97 8.24
CA GLN A 64 -6.09 21.71 7.12
C GLN A 64 -5.70 20.44 6.36
N VAL A 65 -4.40 20.19 6.18
CA VAL A 65 -3.90 18.92 5.59
C VAL A 65 -4.30 17.73 6.46
N GLU A 66 -4.17 17.83 7.78
CA GLU A 66 -4.60 16.75 8.70
C GLU A 66 -6.11 16.55 8.66
N ALA A 67 -6.90 17.63 8.64
CA ALA A 67 -8.35 17.54 8.56
C ALA A 67 -8.80 16.84 7.26
N GLU A 68 -8.16 17.16 6.12
CA GLU A 68 -8.45 16.51 4.84
C GLU A 68 -8.01 15.04 4.82
N LEU A 69 -6.88 14.71 5.43
CA LEU A 69 -6.45 13.32 5.63
C LEU A 69 -7.51 12.53 6.41
N VAL A 70 -7.97 13.06 7.54
CA VAL A 70 -9.01 12.42 8.37
C VAL A 70 -10.30 12.24 7.58
N ARG A 71 -10.74 13.26 6.83
CA ARG A 71 -11.93 13.19 5.98
C ARG A 71 -11.82 12.06 4.94
N ARG A 72 -10.68 11.94 4.26
CA ARG A 72 -10.44 10.87 3.26
C ARG A 72 -10.44 9.48 3.88
N LEU A 73 -9.84 9.31 5.06
CA LEU A 73 -9.85 8.04 5.79
C LEU A 73 -11.27 7.66 6.24
N ALA A 74 -12.08 8.64 6.67
CA ALA A 74 -13.47 8.39 7.05
C ALA A 74 -14.31 7.90 5.85
N ILE A 75 -14.12 8.50 4.66
CA ILE A 75 -14.79 8.03 3.43
C ILE A 75 -14.36 6.60 3.10
N ARG A 76 -13.07 6.30 3.19
CA ARG A 76 -12.58 4.94 2.94
C ARG A 76 -13.24 3.93 3.87
N ARG A 77 -13.34 4.24 5.16
CA ARG A 77 -14.00 3.39 6.15
C ARG A 77 -15.47 3.15 5.81
N GLN A 78 -16.20 4.17 5.38
CA GLN A 78 -17.61 4.01 4.96
C GLN A 78 -17.75 3.08 3.75
N ILE A 79 -16.82 3.17 2.78
CA ILE A 79 -16.80 2.29 1.60
C ILE A 79 -16.53 0.83 2.01
N ASP A 80 -15.56 0.62 2.90
CA ASP A 80 -15.23 -0.72 3.41
C ASP A 80 -16.41 -1.31 4.22
N GLU A 81 -17.03 -0.52 5.11
CA GLU A 81 -18.21 -0.92 5.90
C GLU A 81 -19.45 -1.21 5.03
N ALA A 82 -19.60 -0.50 3.91
CA ALA A 82 -20.68 -0.74 2.95
C ALA A 82 -20.46 -2.01 2.09
N GLY A 83 -19.34 -2.72 2.26
CA GLY A 83 -19.00 -3.92 1.48
C GLY A 83 -18.71 -3.64 0.01
N ILE A 84 -18.46 -2.39 -0.36
CA ILE A 84 -18.19 -1.96 -1.74
C ILE A 84 -16.76 -2.35 -2.15
N TYR A 85 -15.86 -2.51 -1.16
CA TYR A 85 -14.51 -3.00 -1.38
C TYR A 85 -14.42 -4.50 -1.04
N GLN A 86 -14.23 -5.35 -2.07
CA GLN A 86 -13.76 -6.72 -1.85
C GLN A 86 -12.24 -6.70 -1.83
N ASP A 87 -11.66 -7.11 -0.71
CA ASP A 87 -10.22 -7.30 -0.62
C ASP A 87 -9.80 -8.32 -1.69
N ALA A 88 -8.81 -7.98 -2.51
CA ALA A 88 -8.33 -8.83 -3.59
C ALA A 88 -7.42 -9.93 -3.02
N GLY A 89 -7.99 -10.79 -2.18
CA GLY A 89 -7.40 -12.02 -1.71
C GLY A 89 -6.46 -11.84 -0.52
N VAL A 90 -6.98 -12.06 0.69
CA VAL A 90 -6.36 -13.10 1.50
C VAL A 90 -6.62 -14.40 0.74
N LEU A 91 -5.60 -14.94 0.09
CA LEU A 91 -5.67 -16.33 -0.37
C LEU A 91 -5.82 -17.15 0.90
N ASP A 92 -7.01 -17.73 1.10
CA ASP A 92 -7.22 -18.78 2.08
C ASP A 92 -6.18 -19.88 1.77
N GLU A 93 -5.31 -20.17 2.74
CA GLU A 93 -4.35 -21.28 2.69
C GLU A 93 -5.06 -22.65 2.70
#